data_AF-A0A935IR48-F1
#
_entry.id   AF-A0A935IR48-F1
#
_cell.length_a   1.000
_cell.length_b   1.000
_cell.length_c   1.000
_cell.angle_alpha   90.00
_cell.angle_beta   90.00
_cell.angle_gamma   90.00
#
_symmetry.space_group_name_H-M   'P 1'
#
loop_
_entity.id
_entity.type
_entity.pdbx_description
1 polymer ?
#
loop_
_entity_poly.entity_id
_entity_poly.type
_entity_poly.pdbx_seq_one_letter_code
_entity_poly.pdbx_strand_id
1 'polypeptide(L)'
;MKKINTLPLTFVIIAAFLLFACKKKESQTCSDENAIKPGYAEACGGTKGNPNVGVPTPTGGIPVTNPAFENSSLNCGGSGWLNPSCASSASLTLKGISGSVEVSLSFNTIPQTGNYNVSSVSGPSNVQLTVLNAPSQPTGITWYGRSGVVSINTNSTSINATFTGIQCVQSTFNFPIVTVSGNVGCN
;
A
#
# COMPACT_ATOMS: atom_id res chain seq x y z
N MET A 1 3.62 54.29 65.49
CA MET A 1 3.80 54.01 64.04
C MET A 1 5.20 53.44 63.83
N LYS A 2 5.31 52.20 63.34
CA LYS A 2 6.55 51.65 62.79
C LYS A 2 6.16 50.92 61.50
N LYS A 3 6.43 51.55 60.36
CA LYS A 3 6.19 50.98 59.03
C LYS A 3 7.23 49.88 58.81
N ILE A 4 6.77 48.62 58.73
CA ILE A 4 7.62 47.53 58.26
C ILE A 4 7.48 47.49 56.74
N ASN A 5 8.56 47.92 56.06
CA ASN A 5 8.71 47.89 54.61
C ASN A 5 8.72 46.42 54.14
N THR A 6 7.66 45.99 53.47
CA THR A 6 7.51 44.64 52.88
C THR A 6 8.22 44.47 51.53
N LEU A 7 9.01 45.45 51.09
CA LEU A 7 9.69 45.43 49.79
C LEU A 7 10.91 44.48 49.66
N PRO A 8 11.68 44.11 50.70
CA PRO A 8 12.85 43.26 50.50
C PRO A 8 12.55 41.76 50.47
N LEU A 9 11.37 41.31 50.94
CA LEU A 9 11.06 39.88 51.04
C LEU A 9 10.62 39.27 49.69
N THR A 10 10.01 40.07 48.82
CA THR A 10 9.51 39.62 47.51
C THR A 10 10.62 39.48 46.46
N PHE A 11 11.73 40.21 46.61
CA PHE A 11 12.88 40.11 45.70
C PHE A 11 13.72 38.84 45.93
N VAL A 12 13.81 38.34 47.17
CA VAL A 12 14.57 37.12 47.48
C VAL A 12 13.90 35.86 46.91
N ILE A 13 12.57 35.83 46.85
CA ILE A 13 11.82 34.68 46.34
C ILE A 13 11.90 34.59 44.81
N ILE A 14 11.88 35.72 44.09
CA ILE A 14 11.98 35.74 42.62
C ILE A 14 13.41 35.42 42.15
N ALA A 15 14.44 35.87 42.87
CA ALA A 15 15.83 35.52 42.56
C ALA A 15 16.13 34.02 42.79
N ALA A 16 15.48 33.37 43.76
CA ALA A 16 15.61 31.94 43.98
C ALA A 16 15.01 31.10 42.84
N PHE A 17 13.87 31.51 42.26
CA PHE A 17 13.26 30.77 41.14
C PHE A 17 14.07 30.86 39.83
N LEU A 18 14.79 31.96 39.60
CA LEU A 18 15.63 32.13 38.40
C LEU A 18 16.92 31.30 38.45
N LEU A 19 17.44 30.98 39.64
CA LEU A 19 18.63 30.13 39.79
C LEU A 19 18.34 28.62 39.66
N PHE A 20 17.08 28.19 39.73
CA PHE A 20 16.68 26.80 39.47
C PHE A 20 16.13 26.56 38.04
N ALA A 21 15.87 27.62 37.26
CA ALA A 21 15.33 27.50 35.90
C ALA A 21 16.39 27.26 34.80
N CYS A 22 17.68 27.37 35.12
CA CYS A 22 18.77 27.00 34.21
C CYS A 22 19.58 25.82 34.76
N LYS A 23 18.90 24.69 35.02
CA LYS A 23 19.62 23.43 34.84
C LYS A 23 19.86 23.29 33.35
N LYS A 24 21.13 23.42 32.95
CA LYS A 24 21.64 22.98 31.64
C LYS A 24 21.00 21.61 31.40
N LYS A 25 20.31 21.43 30.27
CA LYS A 25 19.76 20.13 29.88
C LYS A 25 20.93 19.16 29.87
N GLU A 26 21.06 18.43 30.97
CA GLU A 26 22.10 17.45 31.15
C GLU A 26 21.90 16.47 30.01
N SER A 27 22.97 16.27 29.26
CA SER A 27 23.02 15.32 28.16
C SER A 27 22.36 14.03 28.61
N GLN A 28 21.19 13.77 28.04
CA GLN A 28 20.32 12.61 28.18
C GLN A 28 21.07 11.38 28.71
N THR A 29 21.06 11.22 30.03
CA THR A 29 21.55 10.03 30.71
C THR A 29 20.57 8.89 30.42
N CYS A 30 21.09 7.85 29.76
CA CYS A 30 20.58 6.50 29.56
C CYS A 30 19.43 5.99 30.47
N SER A 31 18.20 6.51 30.37
CA SER A 31 17.06 6.04 31.19
C SER A 31 15.68 6.23 30.56
N ASP A 32 15.58 6.15 29.23
CA ASP A 32 14.28 6.07 28.56
C ASP A 32 13.99 4.61 28.21
N GLU A 33 13.09 3.95 28.96
CA GLU A 33 12.68 2.54 28.73
C GLU A 33 11.88 2.34 27.43
N ASN A 34 11.50 3.42 26.73
CA ASN A 34 10.71 3.38 25.50
C ASN A 34 11.48 3.82 24.25
N ALA A 35 12.81 3.98 24.33
CA ALA A 35 13.62 4.23 23.14
C ALA A 35 13.93 2.91 22.42
N ILE A 36 13.55 2.79 21.14
CA ILE A 36 14.00 1.68 20.28
C ILE A 36 15.53 1.81 20.13
N LYS A 37 16.29 0.92 20.78
CA LYS A 37 17.76 0.90 20.71
C LYS A 37 18.22 -0.04 19.60
N PRO A 38 19.16 0.35 18.72
CA PRO A 38 19.90 -0.60 17.89
C PRO A 38 20.73 -1.51 18.80
N GLY A 39 20.62 -2.83 18.66
CA GLY A 39 21.17 -3.85 19.57
C GLY A 39 22.70 -3.94 19.72
N TYR A 40 23.46 -2.92 19.33
CA TYR A 40 24.93 -2.88 19.45
C TYR A 40 25.45 -1.89 20.49
N ALA A 41 24.59 -1.08 21.12
CA ALA A 41 24.97 -0.12 22.15
C ALA A 41 24.28 -0.44 23.48
N GLU A 42 24.73 -1.51 24.12
CA GLU A 42 24.34 -1.82 25.51
C GLU A 42 25.37 -1.17 26.46
N ALA A 43 24.90 -0.15 27.18
CA ALA A 43 25.48 0.58 28.32
C ALA A 43 26.28 1.88 28.06
N CYS A 44 25.92 2.90 28.86
CA CYS A 44 26.51 4.22 28.98
C CYS A 44 28.04 4.12 29.20
N GLY A 45 28.83 4.43 28.17
CA GLY A 45 30.29 4.40 28.19
C GLY A 45 30.97 3.42 27.21
N GLY A 46 30.23 2.70 26.35
CA GLY A 46 30.85 1.78 25.39
C GLY A 46 31.44 2.45 24.15
N THR A 47 32.74 2.26 23.88
CA THR A 47 33.30 2.34 22.52
C THR A 47 33.05 1.00 21.83
N LYS A 48 31.90 0.78 21.20
CA LYS A 48 31.60 -0.52 20.59
C LYS A 48 31.21 -0.37 19.12
N GLY A 49 32.25 -0.33 18.29
CA GLY A 49 32.13 -0.69 16.88
C GLY A 49 31.61 -2.12 16.73
N ASN A 50 31.17 -2.45 15.52
CA ASN A 50 30.66 -3.76 15.12
C ASN A 50 31.47 -4.91 15.77
N PRO A 51 30.84 -5.81 16.56
CA PRO A 51 31.54 -6.92 17.22
C PRO A 51 32.19 -7.88 16.22
N ASN A 52 31.77 -7.84 14.95
CA ASN A 52 32.43 -8.51 13.85
C ASN A 52 33.43 -7.56 13.17
N VAL A 53 34.58 -7.34 13.81
CA VAL A 53 35.69 -6.57 13.22
C VAL A 53 36.09 -7.23 11.90
N GLY A 54 35.91 -6.51 10.78
CA GLY A 54 36.21 -7.01 9.43
C GLY A 54 35.04 -7.62 8.66
N VAL A 55 33.86 -7.79 9.28
CA VAL A 55 32.63 -8.20 8.57
C VAL A 55 31.69 -7.00 8.53
N PRO A 56 31.57 -6.26 7.42
CA PRO A 56 30.65 -5.14 7.35
C PRO A 56 29.25 -5.62 7.72
N THR A 57 28.59 -4.95 8.68
CA THR A 57 27.16 -5.15 8.93
C THR A 57 26.47 -4.94 7.59
N PRO A 58 25.76 -5.94 7.02
CA PRO A 58 25.05 -5.75 5.77
C PRO A 58 23.89 -4.79 6.05
N THR A 59 24.18 -3.51 5.97
CA THR A 59 23.21 -2.42 6.10
C THR A 59 22.67 -2.20 4.71
N GLY A 60 21.80 -3.11 4.28
CA GLY A 60 21.26 -3.09 2.94
C GLY A 60 20.30 -4.25 2.74
N GLY A 61 19.02 -4.01 3.02
CA GLY A 61 18.00 -4.77 2.32
C GLY A 61 18.19 -4.51 0.83
N ILE A 62 18.05 -5.54 -0.01
CA ILE A 62 18.03 -5.34 -1.46
C ILE A 62 16.89 -4.34 -1.74
N PRO A 63 17.16 -3.16 -2.32
CA PRO A 63 16.10 -2.22 -2.65
C PRO A 63 15.12 -2.92 -3.58
N VAL A 64 13.84 -2.99 -3.19
CA VAL A 64 12.80 -3.51 -4.06
C VAL A 64 12.55 -2.46 -5.13
N THR A 65 13.14 -2.65 -6.30
CA THR A 65 12.94 -1.77 -7.47
C THR A 65 11.76 -2.26 -8.28
N ASN A 66 10.92 -1.34 -8.75
CA ASN A 66 9.83 -1.71 -9.66
C ASN A 66 10.40 -2.12 -11.03
N PRO A 67 10.14 -3.33 -11.53
CA PRO A 67 10.59 -3.74 -12.86
C PRO A 67 9.83 -3.05 -14.01
N ALA A 68 8.71 -2.39 -13.73
CA ALA A 68 7.91 -1.64 -14.70
C ALA A 68 8.36 -0.16 -14.74
N PHE A 69 8.51 0.38 -15.96
CA PHE A 69 9.11 1.70 -16.16
C PHE A 69 8.15 2.76 -16.73
N GLU A 70 7.04 2.36 -17.36
CA GLU A 70 6.11 3.28 -18.02
C GLU A 70 4.65 2.88 -17.86
N ASN A 71 3.76 3.86 -17.99
CA ASN A 71 2.32 3.61 -18.02
C ASN A 71 1.97 2.90 -19.33
N SER A 72 1.01 1.97 -19.29
CA SER A 72 0.49 1.33 -20.51
C SER A 72 -1.03 1.21 -20.48
N SER A 73 -1.60 0.81 -21.60
CA SER A 73 -3.03 0.59 -21.75
C SER A 73 -3.33 -0.79 -22.32
N LEU A 74 -4.41 -1.39 -21.85
CA LEU A 74 -4.93 -2.66 -22.33
C LEU A 74 -6.40 -2.50 -22.69
N ASN A 75 -6.76 -2.86 -23.93
CA ASN A 75 -8.14 -3.08 -24.31
C ASN A 75 -8.38 -4.59 -24.41
N CYS A 76 -9.20 -5.13 -23.51
CA CYS A 76 -9.48 -6.56 -23.45
C CYS A 76 -10.86 -6.93 -24.00
N GLY A 77 -10.98 -8.16 -24.48
CA GLY A 77 -12.19 -8.63 -25.16
C GLY A 77 -12.19 -8.37 -26.66
N GLY A 78 -13.18 -8.94 -27.35
CA GLY A 78 -13.27 -8.93 -28.81
C GLY A 78 -12.50 -10.07 -29.49
N SER A 79 -12.14 -9.88 -30.76
CA SER A 79 -11.41 -10.88 -31.54
C SER A 79 -10.00 -11.12 -30.96
N GLY A 80 -9.60 -12.39 -30.83
CA GLY A 80 -8.30 -12.77 -30.26
C GLY A 80 -8.28 -12.92 -28.74
N TRP A 81 -9.43 -12.78 -28.07
CA TRP A 81 -9.61 -13.07 -26.64
C TRP A 81 -10.41 -14.35 -26.46
N LEU A 82 -9.89 -15.24 -25.61
CA LEU A 82 -10.57 -16.45 -25.17
C LEU A 82 -11.17 -16.22 -23.79
N ASN A 83 -12.39 -16.70 -23.56
CA ASN A 83 -13.05 -16.60 -22.25
C ASN A 83 -13.24 -17.99 -21.63
N PRO A 84 -12.21 -18.57 -20.98
CA PRO A 84 -12.23 -19.99 -20.60
C PRO A 84 -12.98 -20.31 -19.31
N SER A 85 -13.35 -19.32 -18.48
CA SER A 85 -13.62 -19.54 -17.06
C SER A 85 -15.07 -19.47 -16.59
N CYS A 86 -16.04 -19.67 -17.48
CA CYS A 86 -17.41 -19.85 -17.01
C CYS A 86 -18.06 -21.07 -17.63
N ALA A 87 -18.29 -22.07 -16.79
CA ALA A 87 -19.11 -23.22 -17.13
C ALA A 87 -20.62 -22.88 -17.22
N SER A 88 -21.03 -21.73 -16.67
CA SER A 88 -22.43 -21.27 -16.65
C SER A 88 -22.54 -19.81 -16.17
N SER A 89 -23.78 -19.30 -16.15
CA SER A 89 -24.20 -18.03 -15.52
C SER A 89 -24.02 -17.96 -13.99
N ALA A 90 -23.38 -18.98 -13.37
CA ALA A 90 -23.09 -19.04 -11.94
C ALA A 90 -21.59 -18.89 -11.61
N SER A 91 -20.77 -18.36 -12.52
CA SER A 91 -19.33 -18.23 -12.27
C SER A 91 -18.99 -17.06 -11.34
N LEU A 92 -18.10 -17.31 -10.39
CA LEU A 92 -17.49 -16.29 -9.52
C LEU A 92 -16.28 -15.60 -10.17
N THR A 93 -15.85 -16.08 -11.34
CA THR A 93 -14.68 -15.55 -12.05
C THR A 93 -14.92 -15.44 -13.54
N LEU A 94 -14.69 -14.26 -14.09
CA LEU A 94 -14.68 -14.03 -15.54
C LEU A 94 -13.25 -13.79 -15.97
N LYS A 95 -12.79 -14.52 -16.96
CA LYS A 95 -11.44 -14.39 -17.50
C LYS A 95 -11.49 -14.13 -18.99
N GLY A 96 -10.65 -13.21 -19.44
CA GLY A 96 -10.26 -13.04 -20.83
C GLY A 96 -8.77 -13.32 -20.98
N ILE A 97 -8.39 -14.11 -21.98
CA ILE A 97 -6.99 -14.47 -22.26
C ILE A 97 -6.65 -14.14 -23.71
N SER A 98 -5.53 -13.46 -23.94
CA SER A 98 -4.97 -13.25 -25.28
C SER A 98 -3.45 -13.50 -25.24
N GLY A 99 -3.01 -14.62 -25.82
CA GLY A 99 -1.63 -15.06 -25.72
C GLY A 99 -1.22 -15.31 -24.25
N SER A 100 -0.26 -14.53 -23.75
CA SER A 100 0.19 -14.59 -22.35
C SER A 100 -0.52 -13.59 -21.43
N VAL A 101 -1.38 -12.71 -21.96
CA VAL A 101 -2.10 -11.69 -21.19
C VAL A 101 -3.38 -12.31 -20.63
N GLU A 102 -3.62 -12.18 -19.33
CA GLU A 102 -4.86 -12.61 -18.68
C GLU A 102 -5.49 -11.42 -17.95
N VAL A 103 -6.78 -11.19 -18.17
CA VAL A 103 -7.61 -10.27 -17.39
C VAL A 103 -8.64 -11.10 -16.63
N SER A 104 -8.69 -10.95 -15.31
CA SER A 104 -9.63 -11.68 -14.45
C SER A 104 -10.47 -10.72 -13.61
N LEU A 105 -11.76 -11.00 -13.54
CA LEU A 105 -12.70 -10.40 -12.59
C LEU A 105 -13.11 -11.47 -11.59
N SER A 106 -12.97 -11.19 -10.30
CA SER A 106 -13.33 -12.10 -9.22
C SER A 106 -14.41 -11.49 -8.33
N PHE A 107 -15.48 -12.24 -8.09
CA PHE A 107 -16.63 -11.86 -7.28
C PHE A 107 -16.66 -12.70 -5.99
N ASN A 108 -17.32 -12.16 -4.95
CA ASN A 108 -17.51 -12.88 -3.68
C ASN A 108 -18.73 -13.83 -3.75
N THR A 109 -19.76 -13.42 -4.49
CA THR A 109 -20.97 -14.19 -4.76
C THR A 109 -21.25 -14.22 -6.26
N ILE A 110 -22.17 -15.07 -6.72
CA ILE A 110 -22.59 -15.08 -8.13
C ILE A 110 -23.03 -13.67 -8.51
N PRO A 111 -22.37 -13.04 -9.51
CA PRO A 111 -22.66 -11.66 -9.85
C PRO A 111 -24.08 -11.54 -10.39
N GLN A 112 -24.74 -10.44 -10.07
CA GLN A 112 -26.05 -10.08 -10.60
C GLN A 112 -25.89 -8.89 -11.55
N THR A 113 -26.88 -8.67 -12.43
CA THR A 113 -26.90 -7.45 -13.25
C THR A 113 -26.82 -6.20 -12.36
N GLY A 114 -25.85 -5.33 -12.65
CA GLY A 114 -25.60 -4.13 -11.85
C GLY A 114 -24.17 -3.62 -11.96
N ASN A 115 -23.85 -2.60 -11.18
CA ASN A 115 -22.52 -1.99 -11.14
C ASN A 115 -21.75 -2.44 -9.90
N TYR A 116 -20.50 -2.83 -10.11
CA TYR A 116 -19.58 -3.24 -9.05
C TYR A 116 -18.38 -2.29 -9.02
N ASN A 117 -18.01 -1.83 -7.83
CA ASN A 117 -16.81 -1.01 -7.67
C ASN A 117 -15.57 -1.90 -7.76
N VAL A 118 -14.56 -1.44 -8.50
CA VAL A 118 -13.26 -2.12 -8.51
C VAL A 118 -12.57 -1.89 -7.17
N SER A 119 -12.09 -2.98 -6.57
CA SER A 119 -11.38 -2.99 -5.30
C SER A 119 -10.25 -4.02 -5.33
N SER A 120 -9.29 -3.89 -4.42
CA SER A 120 -8.23 -4.88 -4.24
C SER A 120 -8.74 -6.22 -3.69
N VAL A 121 -9.95 -6.25 -3.12
CA VAL A 121 -10.61 -7.44 -2.57
C VAL A 121 -12.07 -7.47 -3.02
N SER A 122 -12.56 -8.65 -3.41
CA SER A 122 -13.95 -8.85 -3.82
C SER A 122 -14.91 -8.77 -2.62
N GLY A 123 -16.12 -8.28 -2.87
CA GLY A 123 -17.16 -8.12 -1.84
C GLY A 123 -18.56 -8.05 -2.46
N PRO A 124 -19.62 -7.85 -1.65
CA PRO A 124 -21.00 -7.88 -2.15
C PRO A 124 -21.29 -6.88 -3.27
N SER A 125 -20.64 -5.71 -3.26
CA SER A 125 -20.75 -4.67 -4.29
C SER A 125 -19.38 -4.31 -4.90
N ASN A 126 -18.38 -5.16 -4.66
CA ASN A 126 -17.01 -4.93 -5.09
C ASN A 126 -16.52 -6.11 -5.94
N VAL A 127 -15.81 -5.81 -7.01
CA VAL A 127 -15.15 -6.79 -7.87
C VAL A 127 -13.65 -6.57 -7.81
N GLN A 128 -12.90 -7.67 -7.73
CA GLN A 128 -11.45 -7.62 -7.87
C GLN A 128 -11.11 -7.79 -9.35
N LEU A 129 -10.45 -6.81 -9.95
CA LEU A 129 -9.91 -6.91 -11.30
C LEU A 129 -8.40 -7.15 -11.20
N THR A 130 -7.89 -8.14 -11.92
CA THR A 130 -6.46 -8.37 -12.07
C THR A 130 -6.06 -8.47 -13.54
N VAL A 131 -4.84 -8.05 -13.84
CA VAL A 131 -4.21 -8.23 -15.17
C VAL A 131 -2.85 -8.87 -14.98
N LEU A 132 -2.63 -10.03 -15.57
CA LEU A 132 -1.33 -10.69 -15.64
C LEU A 132 -0.69 -10.39 -16.99
N ASN A 133 0.62 -10.09 -16.99
CA ASN A 133 1.42 -9.83 -18.19
C ASN A 133 0.83 -8.72 -19.06
N ALA A 134 0.48 -7.58 -18.47
CA ALA A 134 -0.03 -6.44 -19.22
C ALA A 134 0.93 -6.04 -20.38
N PRO A 135 0.43 -5.57 -21.54
CA PRO A 135 1.28 -5.16 -22.65
C PRO A 135 2.28 -4.07 -22.24
N SER A 136 3.48 -4.16 -22.81
CA SER A 136 4.62 -3.27 -22.50
C SER A 136 5.04 -3.29 -21.03
N GLN A 137 4.65 -4.33 -20.27
CA GLN A 137 5.09 -4.55 -18.90
C GLN A 137 5.92 -5.83 -18.81
N PRO A 138 6.76 -5.98 -17.76
CA PRO A 138 7.49 -7.21 -17.54
C PRO A 138 6.58 -8.43 -17.39
N THR A 139 7.02 -9.55 -17.95
CA THR A 139 6.34 -10.85 -17.78
C THR A 139 6.40 -11.32 -16.32
N GLY A 140 5.36 -12.01 -15.88
CA GLY A 140 5.18 -12.54 -14.53
C GLY A 140 4.54 -11.56 -13.54
N ILE A 141 4.22 -10.34 -13.97
CA ILE A 141 3.68 -9.30 -13.09
C ILE A 141 2.15 -9.26 -13.15
N THR A 142 1.54 -9.29 -11.96
CA THR A 142 0.11 -9.08 -11.77
C THR A 142 -0.16 -7.65 -11.33
N TRP A 143 -1.09 -7.02 -12.04
CA TRP A 143 -1.63 -5.71 -11.78
C TRP A 143 -3.02 -5.85 -11.16
N TYR A 144 -3.33 -5.01 -10.18
CA TYR A 144 -4.57 -5.04 -9.42
C TYR A 144 -5.34 -3.76 -9.67
N GLY A 145 -6.61 -3.89 -10.05
CA GLY A 145 -7.52 -2.78 -10.20
C GLY A 145 -7.66 -2.01 -8.89
N ARG A 146 -7.41 -0.70 -8.94
CA ARG A 146 -7.43 0.18 -7.77
C ARG A 146 -8.76 0.90 -7.61
N SER A 147 -9.33 1.34 -8.73
CA SER A 147 -10.56 2.13 -8.75
C SER A 147 -11.23 2.09 -10.11
N GLY A 148 -12.55 2.29 -10.09
CA GLY A 148 -13.42 2.37 -11.25
C GLY A 148 -14.65 1.48 -11.07
N VAL A 149 -15.41 1.30 -12.13
CA VAL A 149 -16.68 0.57 -12.10
C VAL A 149 -16.70 -0.48 -13.20
N VAL A 150 -17.15 -1.68 -12.85
CA VAL A 150 -17.49 -2.75 -13.78
C VAL A 150 -19.00 -2.87 -13.84
N SER A 151 -19.56 -2.74 -15.05
CA SER A 151 -20.97 -3.01 -15.31
C SER A 151 -21.14 -4.49 -15.66
N ILE A 152 -22.02 -5.17 -14.93
CA ILE A 152 -22.38 -6.57 -15.15
C ILE A 152 -23.77 -6.64 -15.76
N ASN A 153 -23.93 -7.47 -16.79
CA ASN A 153 -25.20 -7.89 -17.35
C ASN A 153 -25.27 -9.43 -17.36
N THR A 154 -26.23 -9.98 -16.63
CA THR A 154 -26.47 -11.42 -16.56
C THR A 154 -27.81 -11.80 -17.19
N ASN A 155 -27.86 -12.93 -17.86
CA ASN A 155 -29.11 -13.62 -18.22
C ASN A 155 -29.02 -15.11 -17.85
N SER A 156 -29.99 -15.93 -18.26
CA SER A 156 -30.03 -17.34 -17.89
C SER A 156 -28.83 -18.15 -18.37
N THR A 157 -28.15 -17.71 -19.43
CA THR A 157 -27.04 -18.46 -20.06
C THR A 157 -25.69 -17.73 -19.98
N SER A 158 -25.67 -16.43 -19.66
CA SER A 158 -24.49 -15.59 -19.85
C SER A 158 -24.25 -14.62 -18.70
N ILE A 159 -22.98 -14.26 -18.52
CA ILE A 159 -22.54 -13.12 -17.71
C ILE A 159 -21.62 -12.29 -18.60
N ASN A 160 -21.92 -11.01 -18.75
CA ASN A 160 -21.10 -10.07 -19.51
C ASN A 160 -20.69 -8.92 -18.61
N ALA A 161 -19.38 -8.72 -18.47
CA ALA A 161 -18.80 -7.60 -17.76
C ALA A 161 -18.21 -6.59 -18.75
N THR A 162 -18.46 -5.31 -18.51
CA THR A 162 -17.90 -4.20 -19.30
C THR A 162 -17.33 -3.15 -18.37
N PHE A 163 -16.17 -2.62 -18.73
CA PHE A 163 -15.46 -1.62 -17.92
C PHE A 163 -14.60 -0.73 -18.81
N THR A 164 -14.29 0.47 -18.32
CA THR A 164 -13.53 1.46 -19.09
C THR A 164 -12.64 2.25 -18.15
N GLY A 165 -11.38 2.42 -18.56
CA GLY A 165 -10.43 3.28 -17.86
C GLY A 165 -10.06 2.82 -16.44
N ILE A 166 -10.15 1.53 -16.14
CA ILE A 166 -9.79 1.00 -14.81
C ILE A 166 -8.28 1.12 -14.62
N GLN A 167 -7.87 1.84 -13.58
CA GLN A 167 -6.46 2.00 -13.25
C GLN A 167 -5.98 0.81 -12.43
N CYS A 168 -4.95 0.13 -12.93
CA CYS A 168 -4.33 -1.02 -12.26
C CYS A 168 -2.89 -0.71 -11.85
N VAL A 169 -2.51 -1.17 -10.67
CA VAL A 169 -1.19 -0.96 -10.07
C VAL A 169 -0.63 -2.27 -9.53
N GLN A 170 0.66 -2.34 -9.23
CA GLN A 170 1.23 -3.50 -8.55
C GLN A 170 0.88 -3.44 -7.05
N SER A 171 0.89 -4.58 -6.37
CA SER A 171 0.58 -4.65 -4.93
C SER A 171 1.51 -3.80 -4.07
N THR A 172 2.78 -3.68 -4.47
CA THR A 172 3.82 -2.95 -3.73
C THR A 172 4.11 -1.55 -4.29
N PHE A 173 3.66 -1.24 -5.52
CA PHE A 173 4.01 0.00 -6.20
C PHE A 173 2.77 0.69 -6.79
N ASN A 174 2.64 2.00 -6.52
CA ASN A 174 1.54 2.83 -7.04
C ASN A 174 1.73 3.29 -8.49
N PHE A 175 2.95 3.16 -9.03
CA PHE A 175 3.32 3.55 -10.39
C PHE A 175 4.34 2.57 -10.98
N PRO A 176 4.38 2.39 -12.30
CA PRO A 176 3.47 3.00 -13.29
C PRO A 176 2.05 2.40 -13.21
N ILE A 177 1.13 2.89 -14.04
CA ILE A 177 -0.27 2.46 -14.08
C ILE A 177 -0.56 1.74 -15.39
N VAL A 178 -1.28 0.63 -15.33
CA VAL A 178 -1.91 0.00 -16.49
C VAL A 178 -3.38 0.40 -16.53
N THR A 179 -3.80 1.09 -17.59
CA THR A 179 -5.20 1.48 -17.79
C THR A 179 -5.92 0.41 -18.60
N VAL A 180 -6.97 -0.18 -18.04
CA VAL A 180 -7.67 -1.32 -18.63
C VAL A 180 -9.10 -0.94 -18.99
N SER A 181 -9.48 -1.23 -20.23
CA SER A 181 -10.86 -1.13 -20.72
C SER A 181 -11.23 -2.41 -21.43
N GLY A 182 -12.52 -2.71 -21.56
CA GLY A 182 -12.94 -3.84 -22.37
C GLY A 182 -14.17 -4.57 -21.86
N ASN A 183 -14.34 -5.77 -22.40
CA ASN A 183 -15.37 -6.71 -21.97
C ASN A 183 -14.80 -8.11 -21.73
N VAL A 184 -15.29 -8.77 -20.69
CA VAL A 184 -15.04 -10.20 -20.43
C VAL A 184 -16.35 -10.85 -20.03
N GLY A 185 -16.57 -12.11 -20.40
CA GLY A 185 -17.85 -12.74 -20.15
C GLY A 185 -17.91 -14.19 -20.59
N CYS A 186 -19.09 -14.78 -20.42
CA CYS A 186 -19.45 -16.15 -20.77
C CYS A 186 -20.74 -16.16 -21.56
N ASN A 187 -20.94 -17.18 -22.38
CA ASN A 187 -22.24 -17.58 -22.91
C ASN A 187 -22.41 -19.10 -22.80
#